data_AF-A0A936PNW4-F1
#
_entry.id   AF-A0A936PNW4-F1
#
_cell.length_a   1.000
_cell.length_b   1.000
_cell.length_c   1.000
_cell.angle_alpha   90.00
_cell.angle_beta   90.00
_cell.angle_gamma   90.00
#
_symmetry.space_group_name_H-M   'P 1'
#
loop_
_entity.id
_entity.type
_entity.pdbx_description
1 polymer ?
#
loop_
_entity_poly.entity_id
_entity_poly.type
_entity_poly.pdbx_seq_one_letter_code
_entity_poly.pdbx_strand_id
1 'polypeptide(L)'
;MKLKLRSVLFITFVSLLCMARAANVPFLSGRVNDEAQILSENTVKLLGDKLKLYEDSTTNQIVVLTVHSLEGENIEDYSNTVFNSWKLGKADQDNGVLVVIVPDERKMRIEVGYGLESVLTDLTAGRIIRNVMTPRFRENDYDSGVVDGINAIIEILQGGDPGKIDEITETTAAPESSGFSDFENNDLPLATRILIGAFIFGILGLFTLMGLISPGVGWFMYFFLIPFWAMFPMIVIGVTGNLILLIVYLVGYPILKVFLKRTEWYQKAQHEMKTKGKTTIGGFSFSSGTSGSSWSSGGSSSGSSFSGGGGSSGGGGSSGSW
;
A
#
# COMPACT_ATOMS: atom_id res chain seq x y z
N MET A 1 70.54 -3.91 -21.36
CA MET A 1 69.37 -4.80 -21.58
C MET A 1 68.54 -5.09 -20.32
N LYS A 2 69.15 -5.29 -19.13
CA LYS A 2 68.42 -5.66 -17.90
C LYS A 2 67.46 -4.60 -17.32
N LEU A 3 67.70 -3.30 -17.55
CA LEU A 3 66.79 -2.23 -17.10
C LEU A 3 65.48 -2.19 -17.90
N LYS A 4 65.53 -2.37 -19.23
CA LYS A 4 64.32 -2.36 -20.08
C LYS A 4 63.36 -3.52 -19.74
N LEU A 5 63.90 -4.67 -19.35
CA LEU A 5 63.09 -5.84 -19.01
C LEU A 5 62.31 -5.65 -17.68
N ARG A 6 62.91 -4.97 -16.70
CA ARG A 6 62.24 -4.65 -15.42
C ARG A 6 61.12 -3.62 -15.58
N SER A 7 61.33 -2.60 -16.43
CA SER A 7 60.29 -1.60 -16.72
C SER A 7 59.12 -2.20 -17.50
N VAL A 8 59.38 -3.11 -18.45
CA VAL A 8 58.32 -3.82 -19.19
C VAL A 8 57.52 -4.75 -18.25
N LEU A 9 58.19 -5.46 -17.34
CA LEU A 9 57.54 -6.33 -16.35
C LEU A 9 56.67 -5.54 -15.35
N PHE A 10 57.12 -4.34 -14.97
CA PHE A 10 56.37 -3.46 -14.06
C PHE A 10 55.13 -2.86 -14.74
N ILE A 11 55.23 -2.46 -16.02
CA ILE A 11 54.10 -1.94 -16.79
C ILE A 11 53.06 -3.04 -17.07
N THR A 12 53.49 -4.28 -17.32
CA THR A 12 52.55 -5.43 -17.45
C THR A 12 51.90 -5.82 -16.13
N PHE A 13 52.61 -5.71 -15.01
CA PHE A 13 52.05 -5.98 -13.69
C PHE A 13 51.02 -4.92 -13.24
N VAL A 14 51.27 -3.65 -13.54
CA VAL A 14 50.31 -2.55 -13.29
C VAL A 14 49.08 -2.65 -14.21
N SER A 15 49.25 -3.11 -15.45
CA SER A 15 48.14 -3.36 -16.38
C SER A 15 47.25 -4.54 -15.94
N LEU A 16 47.77 -5.50 -15.16
CA LEU A 16 46.99 -6.64 -14.66
C LEU A 16 46.14 -6.29 -13.43
N LEU A 17 46.45 -5.20 -12.73
CA LEU A 17 45.70 -4.71 -11.56
C LEU A 17 44.43 -3.93 -11.94
N CYS A 18 44.27 -3.57 -13.22
CA CYS A 18 43.05 -2.98 -13.75
C CYS A 18 42.12 -4.08 -14.30
N MET A 19 41.82 -5.07 -13.47
CA MET A 19 40.63 -5.89 -13.72
C MET A 19 39.43 -4.99 -13.42
N ALA A 20 38.77 -4.55 -14.49
CA ALA A 20 37.47 -3.90 -14.40
C ALA A 20 36.58 -4.76 -13.51
N ARG A 21 36.27 -4.26 -12.31
CA ARG A 21 35.24 -4.84 -11.46
C ARG A 21 33.92 -4.40 -12.07
N ALA A 22 33.36 -5.24 -12.93
CA ALA A 22 31.96 -5.13 -13.30
C ALA A 22 31.17 -5.43 -12.03
N ALA A 23 30.31 -4.51 -11.59
CA ALA A 23 29.43 -4.78 -10.47
C ALA A 23 28.57 -6.01 -10.80
N ASN A 24 28.39 -6.86 -9.78
CA ASN A 24 27.63 -8.08 -9.95
C ASN A 24 26.14 -7.70 -10.05
N VAL A 25 25.52 -7.91 -11.21
CA VAL A 25 24.09 -7.66 -11.40
C VAL A 25 23.32 -8.72 -10.60
N PRO A 26 22.48 -8.34 -9.62
CA PRO A 26 21.75 -9.31 -8.83
C PRO A 26 20.74 -10.08 -9.68
N PHE A 27 20.34 -11.27 -9.21
CA PHE A 27 19.32 -12.05 -9.90
C PHE A 27 17.94 -11.41 -9.73
N LEU A 28 17.20 -11.26 -10.82
CA LEU A 28 15.84 -10.75 -10.78
C LEU A 28 14.90 -11.78 -10.15
N SER A 29 14.57 -11.60 -8.88
CA SER A 29 13.69 -12.52 -8.12
C SER A 29 12.23 -12.08 -8.11
N GLY A 30 11.98 -10.78 -8.24
CA GLY A 30 10.64 -10.19 -8.17
C GLY A 30 10.63 -8.71 -8.56
N ARG A 31 9.47 -8.06 -8.32
CA ARG A 31 9.29 -6.62 -8.54
C ARG A 31 10.01 -5.76 -7.49
N VAL A 32 10.35 -6.36 -6.35
CA VAL A 32 11.14 -5.73 -5.29
C VAL A 32 12.28 -6.71 -4.97
N ASN A 33 13.51 -6.28 -5.17
CA ASN A 33 14.73 -7.03 -4.87
C ASN A 33 15.48 -6.22 -3.81
N ASP A 34 15.27 -6.55 -2.53
CA ASP A 34 15.84 -5.83 -1.39
C ASP A 34 17.13 -6.50 -0.90
N GLU A 35 18.21 -6.41 -1.69
CA GLU A 35 19.50 -7.02 -1.32
C GLU A 35 20.18 -6.28 -0.16
N ALA A 36 19.88 -4.99 0.03
CA ALA A 36 20.41 -4.19 1.14
C ALA A 36 19.67 -4.43 2.47
N GLN A 37 18.54 -5.16 2.45
CA GLN A 37 17.67 -5.42 3.61
C GLN A 37 17.25 -4.15 4.36
N ILE A 38 16.91 -3.10 3.61
CA ILE A 38 16.49 -1.81 4.17
C ILE A 38 14.97 -1.64 4.25
N LEU A 39 14.21 -2.55 3.62
CA LEU A 39 12.75 -2.51 3.60
C LEU A 39 12.18 -3.55 4.56
N SER A 40 11.06 -3.23 5.20
CA SER A 40 10.34 -4.22 6.01
C SER A 40 9.64 -5.26 5.13
N GLU A 41 9.46 -6.48 5.64
CA GLU A 41 8.75 -7.55 4.91
C GLU A 41 7.34 -7.13 4.49
N ASN A 42 6.67 -6.31 5.31
CA ASN A 42 5.37 -5.74 5.00
C ASN A 42 5.43 -4.82 3.78
N THR A 43 6.43 -3.93 3.72
CA THR A 43 6.65 -3.03 2.58
C THR A 43 6.97 -3.80 1.31
N VAL A 44 7.88 -4.79 1.39
CA VAL A 44 8.24 -5.64 0.25
C VAL A 44 7.01 -6.34 -0.32
N LYS A 45 6.16 -6.90 0.55
CA LYS A 45 4.92 -7.56 0.13
C LYS A 45 3.91 -6.56 -0.46
N LEU A 46 3.69 -5.43 0.21
CA LEU A 46 2.76 -4.38 -0.22
C LEU A 46 3.15 -3.84 -1.60
N LEU A 47 4.43 -3.54 -1.82
CA LEU A 47 4.94 -3.08 -3.09
C LEU A 47 4.91 -4.18 -4.15
N GLY A 48 5.27 -5.41 -3.79
CA GLY A 48 5.20 -6.55 -4.70
C GLY A 48 3.79 -6.78 -5.26
N ASP A 49 2.78 -6.76 -4.41
CA ASP A 49 1.37 -6.90 -4.80
C ASP A 49 0.87 -5.69 -5.60
N LYS A 50 1.21 -4.47 -5.18
CA LYS A 50 0.83 -3.23 -5.87
C LYS A 50 1.41 -3.18 -7.29
N LEU A 51 2.71 -3.41 -7.42
CA LEU A 51 3.41 -3.37 -8.70
C LEU A 51 2.92 -4.48 -9.64
N LYS A 52 2.55 -5.65 -9.10
CA LYS A 52 1.91 -6.71 -9.87
C LYS A 52 0.58 -6.26 -10.47
N LEU A 53 -0.31 -5.71 -9.64
CA LEU A 53 -1.62 -5.21 -10.09
C LEU A 53 -1.46 -4.08 -11.13
N TYR A 54 -0.47 -3.21 -10.95
CA TYR A 54 -0.18 -2.13 -11.88
C TYR A 54 0.32 -2.66 -13.23
N GLU A 55 1.25 -3.62 -13.23
CA GLU A 55 1.76 -4.26 -14.45
C GLU A 55 0.66 -5.04 -15.17
N ASP A 56 -0.19 -5.77 -14.44
CA ASP A 56 -1.32 -6.53 -15.01
C ASP A 56 -2.35 -5.60 -15.68
N SER A 57 -2.52 -4.36 -15.20
CA SER A 57 -3.51 -3.40 -15.72
C SER A 57 -2.99 -2.47 -16.81
N THR A 58 -1.70 -2.14 -16.82
CA THR A 58 -1.11 -1.15 -17.75
C THR A 58 -0.05 -1.72 -18.67
N THR A 59 0.46 -2.91 -18.38
CA THR A 59 1.64 -3.53 -18.97
C THR A 59 2.98 -2.86 -18.65
N ASN A 60 2.98 -1.72 -17.95
CA ASN A 60 4.19 -1.04 -17.51
C ASN A 60 4.85 -1.84 -16.39
N GLN A 61 6.16 -2.05 -16.51
CA GLN A 61 6.91 -2.86 -15.55
C GLN A 61 7.80 -1.99 -14.69
N ILE A 62 7.43 -1.82 -13.41
CA ILE A 62 8.23 -1.08 -12.43
C ILE A 62 8.90 -2.08 -11.50
N VAL A 63 10.22 -1.94 -11.30
CA VAL A 63 11.02 -2.77 -10.41
C VAL A 63 11.82 -1.91 -9.44
N VAL A 64 11.90 -2.34 -8.18
CA VAL A 64 12.74 -1.76 -7.14
C VAL A 64 13.93 -2.68 -6.88
N LEU A 65 15.12 -2.10 -6.82
CA LEU A 65 16.35 -2.75 -6.41
C LEU A 65 17.03 -1.93 -5.30
N THR A 66 17.33 -2.58 -4.18
CA THR A 66 18.26 -2.04 -3.18
C THR A 66 19.52 -2.89 -3.20
N VAL A 67 20.69 -2.25 -3.12
CA VAL A 67 21.99 -2.93 -3.01
C VAL A 67 22.85 -2.17 -2.01
N HIS A 68 23.69 -2.87 -1.24
CA HIS A 68 24.50 -2.22 -0.19
C HIS A 68 25.39 -1.11 -0.73
N SER A 69 26.20 -1.41 -1.75
CA SER A 69 27.21 -0.51 -2.30
C SER A 69 27.34 -0.67 -3.82
N LEU A 70 27.81 0.40 -4.49
CA LEU A 70 28.16 0.39 -5.92
C LEU A 70 29.59 -0.11 -6.18
N GLU A 71 30.36 -0.43 -5.13
CA GLU A 71 31.77 -0.88 -5.23
C GLU A 71 32.69 0.06 -6.04
N GLY A 72 32.34 1.36 -6.08
CA GLY A 72 33.08 2.38 -6.83
C GLY A 72 32.57 2.65 -8.25
N GLU A 73 31.53 1.95 -8.70
CA GLU A 73 30.83 2.25 -9.96
C GLU A 73 29.93 3.49 -9.85
N ASN A 74 29.67 4.12 -10.99
CA ASN A 74 28.72 5.21 -11.11
C ASN A 74 27.27 4.65 -11.11
N ILE A 75 26.33 5.32 -10.41
CA ILE A 75 24.97 4.78 -10.26
C ILE A 75 24.19 4.79 -11.59
N GLU A 76 24.49 5.73 -12.48
CA GLU A 76 23.89 5.82 -13.79
C GLU A 76 24.31 4.63 -14.68
N ASP A 77 25.61 4.33 -14.73
CA ASP A 77 26.14 3.18 -15.47
C ASP A 77 25.65 1.85 -14.88
N TYR A 78 25.65 1.74 -13.55
CA TYR A 78 25.16 0.57 -12.82
C TYR A 78 23.67 0.30 -13.11
N SER A 79 22.81 1.30 -12.92
CA SER A 79 21.36 1.15 -13.13
C SER A 79 21.03 0.83 -14.58
N ASN A 80 21.71 1.44 -15.56
CA ASN A 80 21.51 1.12 -16.96
C ASN A 80 21.92 -0.32 -17.30
N THR A 81 23.05 -0.78 -16.75
CA THR A 81 23.52 -2.16 -16.88
C THR A 81 22.51 -3.15 -16.30
N VAL A 82 22.02 -2.89 -15.09
CA VAL A 82 20.98 -3.72 -14.44
C VAL A 82 19.71 -3.75 -15.27
N PHE A 83 19.20 -2.59 -15.69
CA PHE A 83 17.96 -2.46 -16.47
C PHE A 83 18.03 -3.30 -17.75
N ASN A 84 19.11 -3.14 -18.53
CA ASN A 84 19.28 -3.84 -19.80
C ASN A 84 19.61 -5.33 -19.61
N SER A 85 20.29 -5.71 -18.53
CA SER A 85 20.54 -7.12 -18.19
C SER A 85 19.25 -7.84 -17.81
N TRP A 86 18.38 -7.17 -17.06
CA TRP A 86 17.07 -7.70 -16.67
C TRP A 86 16.02 -7.58 -17.78
N LYS A 87 16.28 -6.74 -18.79
CA LYS A 87 15.38 -6.45 -19.92
C LYS A 87 14.00 -5.99 -19.46
N LEU A 88 13.98 -4.96 -18.62
CA LEU A 88 12.75 -4.48 -18.01
C LEU A 88 11.84 -3.78 -19.03
N GLY A 89 10.52 -3.99 -18.88
CA GLY A 89 9.51 -3.55 -19.84
C GLY A 89 9.33 -4.55 -20.99
N LYS A 90 8.34 -4.33 -21.86
CA LYS A 90 8.11 -5.18 -23.04
C LYS A 90 9.02 -4.79 -24.20
N ALA A 91 9.49 -5.78 -24.96
CA ALA A 91 10.40 -5.57 -26.10
C ALA A 91 9.87 -4.63 -27.19
N ASP A 92 8.55 -4.49 -27.35
CA ASP A 92 7.91 -3.63 -28.34
C ASP A 92 7.50 -2.24 -27.79
N GLN A 93 7.55 -2.06 -26.47
CA GLN A 93 7.05 -0.86 -25.80
C GLN A 93 8.09 -0.16 -24.95
N ASP A 94 9.19 -0.82 -24.58
CA ASP A 94 10.25 -0.30 -23.71
C ASP A 94 9.70 0.37 -22.45
N ASN A 95 8.63 -0.20 -21.89
CA ASN A 95 7.84 0.40 -20.83
C ASN A 95 8.25 -0.05 -19.42
N GLY A 96 9.56 -0.12 -19.21
CA GLY A 96 10.18 -0.48 -17.94
C GLY A 96 10.59 0.75 -17.12
N VAL A 97 10.54 0.64 -15.79
CA VAL A 97 11.14 1.58 -14.85
C VAL A 97 11.90 0.80 -13.78
N LEU A 98 13.13 1.22 -13.48
CA LEU A 98 13.93 0.67 -12.39
C LEU A 98 14.23 1.76 -11.37
N VAL A 99 13.92 1.50 -10.10
CA VAL A 99 14.32 2.36 -8.97
C VAL A 99 15.45 1.65 -8.23
N VAL A 100 16.65 2.22 -8.27
CA VAL A 100 17.84 1.72 -7.58
C VAL A 100 18.14 2.58 -6.36
N ILE A 101 18.37 1.95 -5.21
CA ILE A 101 18.67 2.61 -3.94
C ILE A 101 19.92 1.98 -3.34
N VAL A 102 20.87 2.83 -2.94
CA VAL A 102 22.17 2.42 -2.43
C VAL A 102 22.46 3.15 -1.12
N PRO A 103 22.17 2.53 0.05
CA PRO A 103 22.26 3.20 1.34
C PRO A 103 23.70 3.54 1.77
N ASP A 104 24.72 2.75 1.42
CA ASP A 104 26.09 3.01 1.87
C ASP A 104 26.66 4.31 1.25
N GLU A 105 26.39 4.55 -0.03
CA GLU A 105 26.75 5.80 -0.72
C GLU A 105 25.67 6.89 -0.64
N ARG A 106 24.51 6.59 -0.04
CA ARG A 106 23.32 7.47 0.01
C ARG A 106 22.93 8.00 -1.37
N LYS A 107 22.88 7.11 -2.36
CA LYS A 107 22.53 7.42 -3.75
C LYS A 107 21.30 6.64 -4.18
N MET A 108 20.50 7.25 -5.03
CA MET A 108 19.36 6.60 -5.67
C MET A 108 19.22 7.07 -7.11
N ARG A 109 18.59 6.24 -7.93
CA ARG A 109 18.33 6.52 -9.33
C ARG A 109 17.00 5.93 -9.77
N ILE A 110 16.26 6.68 -10.57
CA ILE A 110 15.15 6.19 -11.36
C ILE A 110 15.65 6.10 -12.81
N GLU A 111 15.71 4.89 -13.34
CA GLU A 111 16.05 4.58 -14.73
C GLU A 111 14.76 4.29 -15.49
N VAL A 112 14.57 4.93 -16.64
CA VAL A 112 13.32 4.89 -17.41
C VAL A 112 13.58 4.34 -18.81
N GLY A 113 12.79 3.35 -19.23
CA GLY A 113 12.85 2.82 -20.59
C GLY A 113 12.29 3.78 -21.64
N TYR A 114 12.74 3.64 -22.88
CA TYR A 114 12.46 4.59 -23.97
C TYR A 114 10.97 4.92 -24.17
N GLY A 115 10.09 3.95 -23.98
CA GLY A 115 8.65 4.15 -24.19
C GLY A 115 7.99 5.06 -23.16
N LEU A 116 8.61 5.25 -22.00
CA LEU A 116 8.06 6.04 -20.89
C LEU A 116 8.74 7.40 -20.72
N GLU A 117 9.85 7.68 -21.41
CA GLU A 117 10.60 8.94 -21.27
C GLU A 117 9.77 10.20 -21.57
N SER A 118 8.78 10.08 -22.47
CA SER A 118 7.87 11.20 -22.79
C SER A 118 6.90 11.57 -21.67
N VAL A 119 6.63 10.64 -20.76
CA VAL A 119 5.70 10.81 -19.62
C VAL A 119 6.50 11.01 -18.34
N LEU A 120 7.41 10.08 -18.03
CA LEU A 120 8.32 10.13 -16.90
C LEU A 120 9.68 10.69 -17.36
N THR A 121 9.70 11.99 -17.62
CA THR A 121 10.92 12.70 -18.04
C THR A 121 11.98 12.74 -16.93
N ASP A 122 13.24 12.99 -17.29
CA ASP A 122 14.34 13.22 -16.35
C ASP A 122 14.02 14.32 -15.31
N LEU A 123 13.33 15.38 -15.75
CA LEU A 123 12.90 16.46 -14.87
C LEU A 123 11.89 15.95 -13.83
N THR A 124 10.91 15.16 -14.27
CA THR A 124 9.86 14.59 -13.42
C THR A 124 10.46 13.57 -12.45
N ALA A 125 11.27 12.64 -12.94
CA ALA A 125 11.99 11.67 -12.11
C ALA A 125 12.86 12.38 -11.06
N GLY A 126 13.58 13.44 -11.45
CA GLY A 126 14.37 14.24 -10.53
C GLY A 126 13.54 14.97 -9.48
N ARG A 127 12.30 15.38 -9.80
CA ARG A 127 11.37 15.95 -8.80
C ARG A 127 10.91 14.89 -7.79
N ILE A 128 10.53 13.70 -8.26
CA ILE A 128 10.15 12.58 -7.37
C ILE A 128 11.29 12.28 -6.40
N ILE A 129 12.51 12.15 -6.92
CA ILE A 129 13.69 11.92 -6.09
C ILE A 129 13.87 13.03 -5.04
N ARG A 130 13.94 14.30 -5.47
CA ARG A 130 14.27 15.42 -4.57
C ARG A 130 13.17 15.76 -3.56
N ASN A 131 11.91 15.68 -3.97
CA ASN A 131 10.79 16.22 -3.20
C ASN A 131 10.04 15.13 -2.43
N VAL A 132 10.08 13.88 -2.91
CA VAL A 132 9.35 12.75 -2.29
C VAL A 132 10.32 11.82 -1.56
N MET A 133 11.34 11.30 -2.26
CA MET A 133 12.22 10.26 -1.70
C MET A 133 13.29 10.82 -0.76
N THR A 134 14.01 11.87 -1.18
CA THR A 134 15.14 12.44 -0.42
C THR A 134 14.76 12.87 1.00
N PRO A 135 13.63 13.57 1.27
CA PRO A 135 13.27 13.97 2.63
C PRO A 135 13.07 12.78 3.57
N ARG A 136 12.36 11.75 3.12
CA ARG A 136 12.13 10.51 3.89
C ARG A 136 13.43 9.78 4.19
N PHE A 137 14.30 9.65 3.18
CA PHE A 137 15.58 8.97 3.35
C PHE A 137 16.55 9.71 4.29
N ARG A 138 16.47 11.05 4.36
CA ARG A 138 17.21 11.83 5.37
C ARG A 138 16.79 11.52 6.80
N GLU A 139 15.52 11.15 6.98
CA GLU A 139 14.96 10.72 8.26
C GLU A 139 15.20 9.22 8.54
N ASN A 140 15.87 8.51 7.62
CA ASN A 140 16.03 7.05 7.60
C ASN A 140 14.69 6.28 7.49
N ASP A 141 13.64 6.93 7.01
CA ASP A 141 12.36 6.30 6.68
C ASP A 141 12.40 5.77 5.24
N TYR A 142 13.12 4.66 5.04
CA TYR A 142 13.25 4.03 3.73
C TYR A 142 11.93 3.44 3.23
N ASP A 143 11.16 2.82 4.12
CA ASP A 143 9.88 2.21 3.80
C ASP A 143 8.91 3.23 3.17
N SER A 144 8.64 4.34 3.86
CA SER A 144 7.75 5.37 3.33
C SER A 144 8.35 6.05 2.10
N GLY A 145 9.67 6.31 2.09
CA GLY A 145 10.33 6.93 0.94
C GLY A 145 10.21 6.14 -0.35
N VAL A 146 10.34 4.80 -0.29
CA VAL A 146 10.15 3.94 -1.46
C VAL A 146 8.69 3.85 -1.84
N VAL A 147 7.78 3.70 -0.87
CA VAL A 147 6.33 3.63 -1.14
C VAL A 147 5.83 4.90 -1.80
N ASP A 148 6.16 6.06 -1.25
CA ASP A 148 5.75 7.37 -1.76
C ASP A 148 6.37 7.63 -3.14
N GLY A 149 7.65 7.31 -3.32
CA GLY A 149 8.33 7.41 -4.62
C GLY A 149 7.66 6.57 -5.70
N ILE A 150 7.32 5.30 -5.40
CA ILE A 150 6.62 4.41 -6.34
C ILE A 150 5.20 4.91 -6.64
N ASN A 151 4.48 5.42 -5.63
CA ASN A 151 3.16 5.99 -5.85
C ASN A 151 3.23 7.21 -6.79
N ALA A 152 4.20 8.10 -6.59
CA ALA A 152 4.40 9.25 -7.45
C ALA A 152 4.76 8.84 -8.89
N ILE A 153 5.61 7.82 -9.08
CA ILE A 153 5.90 7.26 -10.41
C ILE A 153 4.61 6.75 -11.07
N ILE A 154 3.82 5.94 -10.36
CA ILE A 154 2.56 5.38 -10.87
C ILE A 154 1.58 6.49 -11.26
N GLU A 155 1.44 7.52 -10.43
CA GLU A 155 0.55 8.65 -10.70
C GLU A 155 0.94 9.38 -11.99
N ILE A 156 2.24 9.67 -12.17
CA ILE A 156 2.74 10.31 -13.38
C ILE A 156 2.50 9.44 -14.62
N LEU A 157 2.77 8.14 -14.52
CA LEU A 157 2.53 7.21 -15.62
C LEU A 157 1.05 7.04 -15.97
N GLN A 158 0.13 7.37 -15.05
CA GLN A 158 -1.32 7.43 -15.30
C GLN A 158 -1.80 8.77 -15.87
N GLY A 159 -0.88 9.71 -16.15
CA GLY A 159 -1.19 11.04 -16.67
C GLY A 159 -1.41 12.10 -15.60
N GLY A 160 -0.95 11.86 -14.37
CA GLY A 160 -0.92 12.86 -13.31
C GLY A 160 -0.06 14.09 -13.65
N ASP A 161 -0.33 15.21 -12.97
CA ASP A 161 0.36 16.48 -13.21
C ASP A 161 1.73 16.52 -12.50
N PRO A 162 2.86 16.61 -13.22
CA PRO A 162 4.19 16.73 -12.61
C PRO A 162 4.39 17.97 -11.73
N GLY A 163 3.52 18.97 -11.84
CA GLY A 163 3.50 20.16 -10.98
C GLY A 163 2.93 19.90 -9.59
N LYS A 164 2.16 18.82 -9.41
CA LYS A 164 1.56 18.45 -8.11
C LYS A 164 2.44 17.54 -7.26
N ILE A 165 3.58 17.09 -7.77
CA ILE A 165 4.54 16.27 -7.02
C ILE A 165 5.00 16.98 -5.74
N ASP A 166 5.03 18.31 -5.75
CA ASP A 166 5.42 19.13 -4.59
C ASP A 166 4.37 19.08 -3.45
N GLU A 167 3.11 18.76 -3.77
CA GLU A 167 1.97 18.64 -2.84
C GLU A 167 1.82 17.21 -2.26
N ILE A 168 2.44 16.18 -2.87
CA ILE A 168 2.32 14.77 -2.44
C ILE A 168 2.89 14.56 -1.01
N THR A 169 3.75 15.47 -0.55
CA THR A 169 4.34 15.49 0.79
C THR A 169 3.31 15.70 1.91
N GLU A 170 2.12 16.28 1.64
CA GLU A 170 1.08 16.52 2.66
C GLU A 170 0.01 15.41 2.74
N THR A 171 -0.11 14.55 1.72
CA THR A 171 -1.18 13.53 1.67
C THR A 171 -0.72 12.11 2.01
N THR A 172 0.59 11.87 2.13
CA THR A 172 1.12 10.51 2.32
C THR A 172 2.11 10.39 3.48
N ALA A 173 1.83 11.04 4.61
CA ALA A 173 2.26 10.46 5.88
C ALA A 173 1.44 9.17 6.09
N ALA A 174 2.09 8.10 6.53
CA ALA A 174 1.51 6.79 6.80
C ALA A 174 0.10 6.84 7.44
N PRO A 175 -0.77 5.84 7.21
CA PRO A 175 -2.12 5.79 7.76
C PRO A 175 -2.07 5.44 9.26
N GLU A 176 -1.52 6.35 10.05
CA GLU A 176 -1.61 6.35 11.51
C GLU A 176 -2.80 7.26 11.87
N SER A 177 -3.98 6.65 11.95
CA SER A 177 -5.20 7.19 12.58
C SER A 177 -6.00 8.32 11.88
N SER A 178 -5.84 8.54 10.58
CA SER A 178 -6.68 9.47 9.77
C SER A 178 -8.14 9.04 9.58
N GLY A 179 -8.66 8.13 10.42
CA GLY A 179 -10.07 7.76 10.46
C GLY A 179 -10.92 8.57 11.44
N PHE A 180 -10.32 9.39 12.32
CA PHE A 180 -11.06 10.12 13.36
C PHE A 180 -10.76 11.63 13.46
N SER A 181 -9.54 12.08 13.14
CA SER A 181 -9.16 13.50 13.30
C SER A 181 -9.74 14.43 12.23
N ASP A 182 -9.94 13.96 10.99
CA ASP A 182 -10.53 14.75 9.90
C ASP A 182 -12.06 14.95 10.04
N PHE A 183 -12.68 14.17 10.93
CA PHE A 183 -14.11 14.32 11.25
C PHE A 183 -14.37 15.39 12.31
N GLU A 184 -13.34 15.80 13.06
CA GLU A 184 -13.46 16.79 14.13
C GLU A 184 -13.29 18.23 13.61
N ASN A 185 -12.58 18.40 12.49
CA ASN A 185 -12.46 19.70 11.82
C ASN A 185 -13.73 20.02 11.01
N ASN A 186 -14.32 21.18 11.27
CA ASN A 186 -15.64 21.59 10.82
C ASN A 186 -15.76 21.92 9.31
N ASP A 187 -14.84 21.46 8.47
CA ASP A 187 -14.73 21.87 7.06
C ASP A 187 -15.23 20.82 6.05
N LEU A 188 -15.82 19.71 6.52
CA LEU A 188 -16.43 18.73 5.62
C LEU A 188 -17.61 19.35 4.82
N PRO A 189 -17.63 19.23 3.48
CA PRO A 189 -18.76 19.62 2.66
C PRO A 189 -20.06 18.98 3.16
N LEU A 190 -21.17 19.73 3.15
CA LEU A 190 -22.48 19.26 3.63
C LEU A 190 -22.88 17.91 3.00
N ALA A 191 -22.57 17.72 1.72
CA ALA A 191 -22.85 16.48 0.99
C ALA A 191 -22.10 15.27 1.59
N THR A 192 -20.83 15.44 1.96
CA THR A 192 -19.99 14.40 2.56
C THR A 192 -20.51 14.00 3.94
N ARG A 193 -20.90 14.98 4.77
CA ARG A 193 -21.50 14.73 6.09
C ARG A 193 -22.80 13.94 5.99
N ILE A 194 -23.66 14.29 5.03
CA ILE A 194 -24.94 13.60 4.82
C ILE A 194 -24.71 12.17 4.33
N LEU A 195 -23.76 11.95 3.40
CA LEU A 195 -23.46 10.62 2.86
C LEU A 195 -22.88 9.70 3.94
N ILE A 196 -21.87 10.18 4.67
CA ILE A 196 -21.24 9.43 5.76
C ILE A 196 -22.25 9.18 6.88
N GLY A 197 -23.06 10.18 7.23
CA GLY A 197 -24.15 10.02 8.18
C GLY A 197 -25.14 8.95 7.75
N ALA A 198 -25.63 8.99 6.51
CA ALA A 198 -26.57 7.99 5.98
C ALA A 198 -25.98 6.57 6.01
N PHE A 199 -24.70 6.42 5.68
CA PHE A 199 -24.00 5.14 5.73
C PHE A 199 -23.89 4.60 7.17
N ILE A 200 -23.44 5.45 8.11
CA ILE A 200 -23.28 5.04 9.51
C ILE A 200 -24.64 4.74 10.16
N PHE A 201 -25.64 5.59 9.97
CA PHE A 201 -26.99 5.34 10.48
C PHE A 201 -27.60 4.08 9.85
N GLY A 202 -27.33 3.81 8.58
CA GLY A 202 -27.74 2.58 7.90
C GLY A 202 -27.14 1.34 8.56
N ILE A 203 -25.82 1.34 8.78
CA ILE A 203 -25.12 0.21 9.41
C ILE A 203 -25.54 0.04 10.87
N LEU A 204 -25.52 1.12 11.66
CA LEU A 204 -25.89 1.07 13.08
C LEU A 204 -27.36 0.69 13.25
N GLY A 205 -28.25 1.21 12.41
CA GLY A 205 -29.66 0.84 12.38
C GLY A 205 -29.86 -0.64 12.05
N LEU A 206 -29.14 -1.15 11.04
CA LEU A 206 -29.19 -2.57 10.68
C LEU A 206 -28.73 -3.47 11.82
N PHE A 207 -27.60 -3.17 12.47
CA PHE A 207 -27.11 -3.96 13.60
C PHE A 207 -28.02 -3.85 14.83
N THR A 208 -28.63 -2.68 15.05
CA THR A 208 -29.62 -2.48 16.12
C THR A 208 -30.85 -3.34 15.89
N LEU A 209 -31.38 -3.35 14.66
CA LEU A 209 -32.49 -4.20 14.25
C LEU A 209 -32.15 -5.68 14.36
N MET A 210 -30.95 -6.07 13.94
CA MET A 210 -30.49 -7.45 14.02
C MET A 210 -30.33 -7.91 15.48
N GLY A 211 -29.86 -7.02 16.36
CA GLY A 211 -29.84 -7.25 17.80
C GLY A 211 -31.23 -7.42 18.41
N LEU A 212 -32.23 -6.65 17.94
CA LEU A 212 -33.61 -6.76 18.38
C LEU A 212 -34.25 -8.10 17.99
N ILE A 213 -33.96 -8.57 16.77
CA ILE A 213 -34.55 -9.79 16.22
C ILE A 213 -33.84 -11.05 16.76
N SER A 214 -32.55 -10.99 17.08
CA SER A 214 -31.75 -12.16 17.50
C SER A 214 -32.12 -12.67 18.91
N PRO A 215 -32.64 -13.91 19.06
CA PRO A 215 -33.11 -14.48 20.34
C PRO A 215 -32.04 -14.82 21.40
N GLY A 216 -30.76 -14.59 21.14
CA GLY A 216 -29.66 -14.89 22.08
C GLY A 216 -28.62 -13.77 22.19
N VAL A 217 -28.18 -13.24 21.06
CA VAL A 217 -27.04 -12.29 21.00
C VAL A 217 -27.50 -10.84 21.24
N GLY A 218 -28.80 -10.55 21.28
CA GLY A 218 -29.25 -9.17 21.34
C GLY A 218 -28.79 -8.38 22.57
N TRP A 219 -28.55 -9.01 23.73
CA TRP A 219 -28.10 -8.25 24.91
C TRP A 219 -26.61 -7.93 24.81
N PHE A 220 -25.83 -8.83 24.21
CA PHE A 220 -24.45 -8.57 23.82
C PHE A 220 -24.39 -7.43 22.79
N MET A 221 -25.22 -7.47 21.75
CA MET A 221 -25.31 -6.40 20.75
C MET A 221 -25.67 -5.05 21.38
N TYR A 222 -26.60 -5.04 22.35
CA TYR A 222 -26.97 -3.79 23.03
C TYR A 222 -25.76 -3.10 23.64
N PHE A 223 -24.99 -3.80 24.49
CA PHE A 223 -23.79 -3.24 25.14
C PHE A 223 -22.68 -2.94 24.13
N PHE A 224 -22.50 -3.79 23.12
CA PHE A 224 -21.50 -3.61 22.07
C PHE A 224 -21.74 -2.33 21.27
N LEU A 225 -23.01 -1.98 20.97
CA LEU A 225 -23.36 -0.81 20.16
C LEU A 225 -23.33 0.52 20.92
N ILE A 226 -23.27 0.53 22.26
CA ILE A 226 -23.26 1.77 23.06
C ILE A 226 -22.14 2.74 22.63
N PRO A 227 -20.86 2.35 22.57
CA PRO A 227 -19.79 3.28 22.17
C PRO A 227 -19.99 3.80 20.74
N PHE A 228 -20.55 2.99 19.84
CA PHE A 228 -20.82 3.40 18.46
C PHE A 228 -21.95 4.43 18.37
N TRP A 229 -23.05 4.22 19.09
CA TRP A 229 -24.15 5.19 19.18
C TRP A 229 -23.78 6.48 19.92
N ALA A 230 -22.81 6.42 20.83
CA ALA A 230 -22.31 7.60 21.52
C ALA A 230 -21.38 8.46 20.65
N MET A 231 -20.67 7.84 19.70
CA MET A 231 -19.60 8.49 18.96
C MET A 231 -20.01 8.94 17.56
N PHE A 232 -20.63 8.07 16.76
CA PHE A 232 -20.80 8.36 15.34
C PHE A 232 -21.90 9.38 14.99
N PRO A 233 -23.10 9.37 15.62
CA PRO A 233 -24.13 10.37 15.35
C PRO A 233 -23.71 11.81 15.71
N MET A 234 -22.69 11.95 16.58
CA MET A 234 -22.10 13.21 17.01
C MET A 234 -21.57 14.05 15.84
N ILE A 235 -20.95 13.40 14.85
CA ILE A 235 -20.37 14.04 13.67
C ILE A 235 -21.45 14.70 12.79
N VAL A 236 -22.68 14.16 12.83
CA VAL A 236 -23.76 14.54 11.91
C VAL A 236 -24.71 15.57 12.56
N ILE A 237 -25.10 15.33 13.82
CA ILE A 237 -26.19 16.07 14.50
C ILE A 237 -25.63 16.97 15.62
N GLY A 238 -24.32 16.91 15.87
CA GLY A 238 -23.65 17.62 16.95
C GLY A 238 -23.93 16.99 18.32
N VAL A 239 -23.25 17.54 19.34
CA VAL A 239 -23.23 16.98 20.70
C VAL A 239 -24.63 16.90 21.32
N THR A 240 -25.41 17.97 21.21
CA THR A 240 -26.75 18.06 21.81
C THR A 240 -27.72 17.06 21.19
N GLY A 241 -27.72 16.93 19.86
CA GLY A 241 -28.58 15.98 19.17
C GLY A 241 -28.18 14.54 19.45
N ASN A 242 -26.88 14.25 19.45
CA ASN A 242 -26.32 12.94 19.77
C ASN A 242 -26.72 12.46 21.17
N LEU A 243 -26.68 13.34 22.17
CA LEU A 243 -27.01 12.98 23.55
C LEU A 243 -28.48 12.55 23.69
N ILE A 244 -29.40 13.23 23.00
CA ILE A 244 -30.82 12.84 22.94
C ILE A 244 -30.96 11.47 22.27
N LEU A 245 -30.28 11.27 21.15
CA LEU A 245 -30.31 10.04 20.37
C LEU A 245 -29.79 8.82 21.14
N LEU A 246 -28.70 9.03 21.89
CA LEU A 246 -28.12 8.02 22.79
C LEU A 246 -29.08 7.65 23.92
N ILE A 247 -29.74 8.62 24.55
CA ILE A 247 -30.75 8.35 25.60
C ILE A 247 -31.92 7.55 25.02
N VAL A 248 -32.42 7.93 23.84
CA VAL A 248 -33.49 7.21 23.14
C VAL A 248 -33.09 5.78 22.84
N TYR A 249 -31.85 5.53 22.41
CA TYR A 249 -31.34 4.17 22.20
C TYR A 249 -31.25 3.37 23.51
N LEU A 250 -30.65 3.95 24.56
CA LEU A 250 -30.45 3.29 25.85
C LEU A 250 -31.77 2.86 26.50
N VAL A 251 -32.82 3.68 26.39
CA VAL A 251 -34.14 3.41 26.98
C VAL A 251 -35.04 2.63 26.01
N GLY A 252 -35.04 3.00 24.73
CA GLY A 252 -35.91 2.42 23.71
C GLY A 252 -35.58 0.96 23.43
N TYR A 253 -34.29 0.61 23.28
CA TYR A 253 -33.86 -0.75 22.97
C TYR A 253 -34.35 -1.80 23.99
N PRO A 254 -34.13 -1.65 25.32
CA PRO A 254 -34.59 -2.64 26.30
C PRO A 254 -36.11 -2.74 26.36
N ILE A 255 -36.85 -1.63 26.22
CA ILE A 255 -38.32 -1.63 26.19
C ILE A 255 -38.83 -2.43 24.99
N LEU A 256 -38.32 -2.10 23.79
CA LEU A 256 -38.74 -2.73 22.54
C LEU A 256 -38.42 -4.23 22.57
N LYS A 257 -37.28 -4.60 23.14
CA LYS A 257 -36.87 -6.00 23.26
C LYS A 257 -37.73 -6.80 24.24
N VAL A 258 -38.08 -6.23 25.39
CA VAL A 258 -39.00 -6.88 26.35
C VAL A 258 -40.39 -7.04 25.74
N PHE A 259 -40.83 -6.08 24.93
CA PHE A 259 -42.08 -6.17 24.19
C PHE A 259 -42.04 -7.27 23.12
N LEU A 260 -40.97 -7.34 22.32
CA LEU A 260 -40.78 -8.36 21.27
C LEU A 260 -40.70 -9.79 21.82
N LYS A 261 -40.20 -9.98 23.05
CA LYS A 261 -40.21 -11.29 23.73
C LYS A 261 -41.62 -11.86 23.98
N ARG A 262 -42.64 -11.00 24.00
CA ARG A 262 -44.03 -11.43 24.21
C ARG A 262 -44.69 -11.96 22.93
N THR A 263 -44.09 -11.74 21.76
CA THR A 263 -44.66 -12.14 20.49
C THR A 263 -44.38 -13.62 20.19
N GLU A 264 -45.37 -14.36 19.70
CA GLU A 264 -45.30 -15.82 19.53
C GLU A 264 -44.19 -16.29 18.58
N TRP A 265 -43.89 -15.51 17.54
CA TRP A 265 -42.82 -15.83 16.58
C TRP A 265 -41.43 -15.78 17.23
N TYR A 266 -41.22 -14.89 18.20
CA TYR A 266 -39.94 -14.75 18.91
C TYR A 266 -39.71 -15.93 19.86
N GLN A 267 -40.78 -16.39 20.51
CA GLN A 267 -40.74 -17.57 21.38
C GLN A 267 -40.42 -18.84 20.58
N LYS A 268 -41.02 -18.99 19.40
CA LYS A 268 -40.72 -20.09 18.46
C LYS A 268 -39.25 -20.07 18.02
N ALA A 269 -38.73 -18.90 17.64
CA ALA A 269 -37.33 -18.75 17.26
C ALA A 269 -36.37 -19.06 18.42
N GLN A 270 -36.71 -18.66 19.64
CA GLN A 270 -35.93 -18.98 20.84
C GLN A 270 -35.91 -20.49 21.15
N HIS A 271 -37.04 -21.17 20.94
CA HIS A 271 -37.14 -22.62 21.11
C HIS A 271 -36.34 -23.38 20.04
N GLU A 272 -36.38 -22.95 18.78
CA GLU A 272 -35.61 -23.54 17.69
C GLU A 272 -34.10 -23.32 17.84
N MET A 273 -33.66 -22.14 18.30
CA MET A 273 -32.24 -21.90 18.63
C MET A 273 -31.75 -22.83 19.75
N LYS A 274 -32.54 -23.05 20.81
CA LYS A 274 -32.15 -23.93 21.92
C LYS A 274 -32.10 -25.41 21.55
N THR A 275 -32.92 -25.85 20.60
CA THR A 275 -33.07 -27.28 20.25
C THR A 275 -32.26 -27.69 19.03
N LYS A 276 -32.11 -26.81 18.04
CA LYS A 276 -31.49 -27.13 16.73
C LYS A 276 -30.18 -26.38 16.47
N GLY A 277 -29.79 -25.43 17.33
CA GLY A 277 -28.60 -24.59 17.14
C GLY A 277 -28.65 -23.67 15.92
N LYS A 278 -29.81 -23.61 15.22
CA LYS A 278 -30.07 -22.77 14.06
C LYS A 278 -31.53 -22.30 14.05
N THR A 279 -31.78 -21.06 13.67
CA THR A 279 -33.14 -20.53 13.43
C THR A 279 -33.18 -19.78 12.11
N THR A 280 -34.29 -19.86 11.38
CA THR A 280 -34.50 -19.05 10.16
C THR A 280 -35.60 -18.04 10.45
N ILE A 281 -35.26 -16.75 10.43
CA ILE A 281 -36.21 -15.65 10.66
C ILE A 281 -36.18 -14.76 9.42
N GLY A 282 -37.31 -14.68 8.71
CA GLY A 282 -37.45 -13.80 7.55
C GLY A 282 -36.49 -14.10 6.38
N GLY A 283 -36.12 -15.37 6.17
CA GLY A 283 -35.20 -15.79 5.10
C GLY A 283 -33.70 -15.80 5.48
N PHE A 284 -33.35 -15.31 6.67
CA PHE A 284 -31.97 -15.33 7.17
C PHE A 284 -31.79 -16.46 8.21
N SER A 285 -30.78 -17.30 8.01
CA SER A 285 -30.42 -18.39 8.92
C SER A 285 -29.37 -17.94 9.94
N PHE A 286 -29.66 -18.09 11.22
CA PHE A 286 -28.78 -17.73 12.34
C PHE A 286 -28.36 -19.01 13.08
N SER A 287 -27.06 -19.30 13.16
CA SER A 287 -26.51 -20.45 13.91
C SER A 287 -25.77 -20.01 15.17
N SER A 288 -25.86 -20.81 16.24
CA SER A 288 -25.24 -20.52 17.55
C SER A 288 -23.76 -20.97 17.67
N GLY A 289 -23.07 -21.17 16.55
CA GLY A 289 -21.64 -21.52 16.54
C GLY A 289 -20.77 -20.30 16.33
N THR A 290 -19.77 -20.11 17.20
CA THR A 290 -18.68 -19.15 17.03
C THR A 290 -17.85 -19.53 15.80
N SER A 291 -18.31 -19.18 14.59
CA SER A 291 -17.46 -19.17 13.41
C SER A 291 -17.13 -17.71 13.13
N GLY A 292 -15.96 -17.28 13.61
CA GLY A 292 -15.31 -16.12 13.03
C GLY A 292 -15.23 -16.35 11.52
N SER A 293 -15.75 -15.41 10.75
CA SER A 293 -15.55 -15.39 9.30
C SER A 293 -14.08 -15.12 9.04
N SER A 294 -13.26 -16.16 9.07
CA SER A 294 -11.93 -16.17 8.50
C SER A 294 -12.07 -16.10 6.98
N TRP A 295 -12.12 -14.87 6.47
CA TRP A 295 -11.62 -14.54 5.14
C TRP A 295 -10.16 -15.02 5.03
N SER A 296 -10.00 -16.27 4.60
CA SER A 296 -8.74 -16.76 4.08
C SER A 296 -8.61 -16.22 2.65
N SER A 297 -7.90 -15.12 2.49
CA SER A 297 -7.30 -14.78 1.20
C SER A 297 -6.26 -15.85 0.91
N GLY A 298 -6.66 -16.83 0.08
CA GLY A 298 -5.75 -17.83 -0.46
C GLY A 298 -4.69 -17.13 -1.29
N GLY A 299 -3.53 -16.89 -0.70
CA GLY A 299 -2.31 -16.56 -1.42
C GLY A 299 -1.91 -17.78 -2.24
N SER A 300 -2.36 -17.84 -3.48
CA SER A 300 -1.80 -18.76 -4.47
C SER A 300 -0.42 -18.24 -4.87
N SER A 301 0.62 -18.74 -4.21
CA SER A 301 1.99 -18.67 -4.72
C SER A 301 2.11 -19.60 -5.93
N SER A 302 1.59 -19.16 -7.07
CA SER A 302 2.00 -19.70 -8.36
C SER A 302 3.43 -19.22 -8.60
N GLY A 303 4.41 -20.11 -8.41
CA GLY A 303 5.80 -19.90 -8.80
C GLY A 303 5.92 -19.82 -10.32
N SER A 304 5.46 -18.71 -10.90
CA SER A 304 5.95 -18.21 -12.18
C SER A 304 7.20 -17.41 -11.86
N SER A 305 8.36 -17.88 -12.29
CA SER A 305 9.62 -17.12 -12.20
C SER A 305 9.37 -15.72 -12.79
N PHE A 306 9.52 -14.68 -11.97
CA PHE A 306 9.41 -13.30 -12.46
C PHE A 306 10.61 -13.01 -13.36
N SER A 307 10.39 -12.35 -14.50
CA SER A 307 11.43 -11.97 -15.45
C SER A 307 11.05 -10.67 -16.14
N GLY A 308 12.04 -9.96 -16.70
CA GLY A 308 11.78 -8.82 -17.57
C GLY A 308 11.05 -9.23 -18.85
N GLY A 309 10.36 -8.26 -19.46
CA GLY A 309 9.56 -8.45 -20.67
C GLY A 309 10.32 -8.25 -21.99
N GLY A 310 11.62 -7.92 -21.94
CA GLY A 310 12.45 -7.72 -23.12
C GLY A 310 12.78 -6.27 -23.50
N GLY A 311 12.35 -5.28 -22.72
CA GLY A 311 12.57 -3.85 -22.99
C GLY A 311 14.00 -3.37 -22.71
N SER A 312 14.26 -2.11 -23.10
CA SER A 312 15.58 -1.47 -23.06
C SER A 312 15.53 -0.01 -22.62
N SER A 313 16.66 0.49 -22.10
CA SER A 313 16.84 1.89 -21.68
C SER A 313 18.13 2.47 -22.24
N GLY A 314 18.06 3.74 -22.67
CA GLY A 314 19.19 4.54 -23.11
C GLY A 314 19.89 5.36 -22.02
N GLY A 315 19.51 5.20 -20.75
CA GLY A 315 20.00 6.03 -19.65
C GLY A 315 19.03 7.13 -19.20
N GLY A 316 17.76 7.06 -19.61
CA GLY A 316 16.72 8.01 -19.22
C GLY A 316 16.45 8.01 -17.72
N GLY A 317 15.88 9.10 -17.21
CA GLY A 317 15.51 9.28 -15.80
C GLY A 317 16.46 10.20 -15.03
N SER A 318 16.62 9.97 -13.73
CA SER A 318 17.36 10.90 -12.86
C SER A 318 18.01 10.20 -11.67
N SER A 319 19.12 10.76 -11.21
CA SER A 319 19.82 10.34 -10.00
C SER A 319 19.76 11.42 -8.92
N GLY A 320 19.92 11.00 -7.66
CA GLY A 320 20.03 11.90 -6.53
C GLY A 320 20.69 11.25 -5.31
N SER A 321 20.89 12.06 -4.29
CA SER A 321 21.47 11.64 -3.01
C SER A 321 20.67 12.23 -1.84
N TRP A 322 20.91 11.71 -0.63
CA TRP A 322 20.26 12.19 0.59
C TRP A 322 21.19 12.42 1.77
#